data_AF-A0A0L8GAL6-F1
#
_entry.id   AF-A0A0L8GAL6-F1
#
_cell.length_a   1.000
_cell.length_b   1.000
_cell.length_c   1.000
_cell.angle_alpha   90.00
_cell.angle_beta   90.00
_cell.angle_gamma   90.00
#
_symmetry.space_group_name_H-M   'P 1'
#
loop_
_entity.id
_entity.type
_entity.pdbx_description
1 polymer ?
#
loop_
_entity_poly.entity_id
_entity_poly.type
_entity_poly.pdbx_seq_one_letter_code
_entity_poly.pdbx_strand_id
1 'polypeptide(L)'
;PGEQGAAVILTPSEEKQKDTLYKTNGFNAFVSDKISLQRSLKDIRHADCVHKKYLYILPNASVVIPFHNEHWSTLLRTVYSVLNRSPKHLIHEVILVDDFSNKVCLFVHI
;
A
#
# COMPACT_ATOMS: atom_id res chain seq x y z
N PRO A 1 5.01 -6.90 12.46
CA PRO A 1 6.34 -6.87 11.78
C PRO A 1 6.31 -5.82 10.65
N GLY A 2 7.47 -5.31 10.23
CA GLY A 2 7.54 -4.36 9.10
C GLY A 2 7.16 -2.91 9.39
N GLU A 3 6.91 -2.58 10.67
CA GLU A 3 6.66 -1.22 11.13
C GLU A 3 7.89 -0.33 10.92
N GLN A 4 7.65 0.96 10.68
CA GLN A 4 8.70 1.95 10.42
C GLN A 4 9.59 1.57 9.22
N GLY A 5 9.09 0.70 8.33
CA GLY A 5 9.85 0.17 7.19
C GLY A 5 10.93 -0.85 7.57
N ALA A 6 10.93 -1.38 8.79
CA ALA A 6 11.91 -2.37 9.23
C ALA A 6 11.82 -3.66 8.40
N ALA A 7 12.96 -4.32 8.16
CA ALA A 7 13.00 -5.60 7.49
C ALA A 7 12.24 -6.67 8.30
N VAL A 8 11.55 -7.58 7.60
CA VAL A 8 10.89 -8.73 8.21
C VAL A 8 11.76 -9.96 7.95
N ILE A 9 12.28 -10.55 9.02
CA ILE A 9 13.07 -11.79 8.96
C ILE A 9 12.13 -12.97 9.14
N LEU A 10 12.19 -13.94 8.21
CA LEU A 10 11.38 -15.15 8.24
C LEU A 10 12.08 -16.26 9.03
N THR A 11 11.30 -17.14 9.64
CA THR A 11 11.83 -18.39 10.20
C THR A 11 12.06 -19.42 9.08
N PRO A 12 12.92 -20.44 9.29
CA PRO A 12 13.16 -21.48 8.27
C PRO A 12 11.90 -22.23 7.82
N SER A 13 10.88 -22.34 8.68
CA SER A 13 9.60 -22.97 8.33
C SER A 13 8.76 -22.09 7.40
N GLU A 14 8.84 -20.77 7.54
CA GLU A 14 8.10 -19.78 6.74
C GLU A 14 8.71 -19.55 5.35
N GLU A 15 10.02 -19.81 5.19
CA GLU A 15 10.68 -19.68 3.88
C GLU A 15 10.07 -20.59 2.80
N LYS A 16 9.49 -21.74 3.17
CA LYS A 16 8.79 -22.62 2.22
C LYS A 16 7.53 -21.98 1.64
N GLN A 17 6.84 -21.15 2.42
CA GLN A 17 5.62 -20.45 1.98
C GLN A 17 5.95 -19.24 1.09
N LYS A 18 7.11 -18.61 1.32
CA LYS A 18 7.63 -17.51 0.48
C LYS A 18 7.72 -17.92 -0.98
N ASP A 19 8.32 -19.08 -1.30
CA ASP A 19 8.66 -19.42 -2.69
C ASP A 19 7.44 -19.57 -3.59
N THR A 20 6.34 -20.14 -3.08
CA THR A 20 5.09 -20.32 -3.83
C THR A 20 4.44 -18.97 -4.14
N LEU A 21 4.36 -18.11 -3.14
CA LEU A 21 3.75 -16.79 -3.26
C LEU A 21 4.62 -15.80 -4.04
N TYR A 22 5.94 -15.97 -4.01
CA TYR A 22 6.89 -15.19 -4.79
C TYR A 22 6.76 -15.47 -6.29
N LYS A 23 6.65 -16.75 -6.69
CA LYS A 23 6.47 -17.13 -8.09
C LYS A 23 5.19 -16.55 -8.71
N THR A 24 4.14 -16.40 -7.91
CA THR A 24 2.82 -15.93 -8.39
C THR A 24 2.73 -14.41 -8.48
N ASN A 25 3.38 -13.69 -7.55
CA ASN A 25 3.21 -12.24 -7.41
C ASN A 25 4.46 -11.43 -7.77
N GLY A 26 5.62 -12.06 -7.95
CA GLY A 26 6.91 -11.39 -8.23
C GLY A 26 7.57 -10.75 -7.00
N PHE A 27 6.95 -10.86 -5.82
CA PHE A 27 7.48 -10.37 -4.55
C PHE A 27 7.05 -11.27 -3.39
N ASN A 28 7.61 -11.03 -2.19
CA ASN A 28 7.30 -11.81 -1.00
C ASN A 28 5.91 -11.46 -0.42
N ALA A 29 4.86 -11.95 -1.09
CA ALA A 29 3.48 -11.73 -0.69
C ALA A 29 3.16 -12.32 0.69
N PHE A 30 3.83 -13.41 1.10
CA PHE A 30 3.74 -13.94 2.45
C PHE A 30 4.12 -12.90 3.52
N VAL A 31 5.27 -12.23 3.33
CA VAL A 31 5.68 -11.14 4.22
C VAL A 31 4.70 -9.97 4.14
N SER A 32 4.22 -9.62 2.94
CA SER A 32 3.23 -8.56 2.79
C SER A 32 1.99 -8.83 3.65
N ASP A 33 1.46 -10.05 3.64
CA ASP A 33 0.28 -10.43 4.42
C ASP A 33 0.50 -10.34 5.93
N LYS A 34 1.74 -10.54 6.40
CA LYS A 34 2.09 -10.38 7.82
C LYS A 34 2.28 -8.92 8.24
N ILE A 35 2.51 -8.00 7.31
CA ILE A 35 2.71 -6.58 7.60
C ILE A 35 1.35 -5.90 7.68
N SER A 36 1.15 -5.04 8.68
CA SER A 36 -0.08 -4.25 8.84
C SER A 36 -0.38 -3.38 7.61
N LEU A 37 -1.63 -3.41 7.13
CA LEU A 37 -2.11 -2.54 6.05
C LEU A 37 -1.91 -1.05 6.34
N GLN A 38 -1.82 -0.67 7.62
CA GLN A 38 -1.65 0.70 8.08
C GLN A 38 -0.27 0.94 8.72
N ARG A 39 0.75 0.16 8.35
CA ARG A 39 2.09 0.33 8.92
C ARG A 39 2.60 1.77 8.80
N SER A 40 3.32 2.21 9.83
CA SER A 40 4.01 3.50 9.81
C SER A 40 5.31 3.40 9.00
N LEU A 41 5.77 4.54 8.47
CA LEU A 41 7.09 4.66 7.84
C LEU A 41 7.82 5.82 8.49
N LYS A 42 9.14 5.69 8.61
CA LYS A 42 9.99 6.80 9.05
C LYS A 42 9.95 7.93 8.02
N ASP A 43 10.01 9.16 8.51
CA ASP A 43 10.22 10.31 7.65
C ASP A 43 11.71 10.36 7.25
N ILE A 44 11.99 10.10 5.97
CA ILE A 44 13.34 10.13 5.40
C ILE A 44 13.58 11.38 4.54
N ARG A 45 12.63 12.31 4.53
CA ARG A 45 12.74 13.56 3.75
C ARG A 45 13.83 14.46 4.33
N HIS A 46 14.33 15.38 3.52
CA HIS A 46 15.23 16.42 4.00
C HIS A 46 14.55 17.26 5.10
N ALA A 47 15.29 17.70 6.11
CA ALA A 47 14.74 18.46 7.24
C ALA A 47 13.93 19.70 6.80
N ASP A 48 14.35 20.35 5.72
CA ASP A 48 13.65 21.52 5.18
C ASP A 48 12.30 21.20 4.54
N CYS A 49 12.04 19.96 4.13
CA CYS A 49 10.75 19.56 3.56
C CYS A 49 9.61 19.72 4.58
N VAL A 50 9.91 19.58 5.86
CA VAL A 50 8.94 19.74 6.96
C VAL A 50 8.48 21.19 7.10
N HIS A 51 9.34 22.14 6.74
CA HIS A 51 9.08 23.58 6.86
C HIS A 51 8.46 24.20 5.60
N LYS A 52 8.27 23.41 4.54
CA LYS A 52 7.69 23.89 3.28
C LYS A 52 6.24 24.29 3.46
N LYS A 53 5.93 25.55 3.15
CA LYS A 53 4.57 26.10 3.20
C LYS A 53 3.91 25.95 1.83
N TYR A 54 2.61 25.68 1.84
CA TYR A 54 1.76 25.57 0.67
C TYR A 54 0.62 26.59 0.77
N LEU A 55 -0.07 26.84 -0.35
CA LEU A 55 -1.29 27.64 -0.33
C LEU A 55 -2.35 26.97 0.54
N TYR A 56 -3.19 27.78 1.19
CA TYR A 56 -4.28 27.27 2.04
C TYR A 56 -5.33 26.51 1.23
N ILE A 57 -5.61 26.99 0.01
CA ILE A 57 -6.56 26.36 -0.92
C ILE A 57 -5.75 25.62 -1.97
N LEU A 58 -5.78 24.30 -1.89
CA LEU A 58 -5.26 23.42 -2.93
C LEU A 58 -6.46 22.79 -3.66
N PRO A 59 -6.33 22.49 -4.96
CA PRO A 59 -7.36 21.75 -5.67
C PRO A 59 -7.51 20.35 -5.07
N ASN A 60 -8.73 19.83 -5.12
CA ASN A 60 -8.96 18.42 -4.82
C ASN A 60 -8.34 17.53 -5.91
N ALA A 61 -8.09 16.28 -5.56
CA ALA A 61 -7.53 15.28 -6.46
C ALA A 61 -8.31 13.97 -6.36
N SER A 62 -8.57 13.36 -7.52
CA SER A 62 -9.02 11.98 -7.64
C SER A 62 -7.81 11.06 -7.80
N VAL A 63 -7.74 9.98 -7.03
CA VAL A 63 -6.64 9.02 -7.10
C VAL A 63 -7.09 7.79 -7.87
N VAL A 64 -6.54 7.57 -9.06
CA VAL A 64 -6.86 6.42 -9.90
C VAL A 64 -5.77 5.37 -9.76
N ILE A 65 -6.14 4.16 -9.34
CA ILE A 65 -5.23 3.03 -9.13
C ILE A 65 -5.64 1.90 -10.08
N PRO A 66 -5.00 1.77 -11.26
CA PRO A 66 -5.18 0.59 -12.09
C PRO A 66 -4.49 -0.61 -11.44
N PHE A 67 -5.13 -1.76 -11.49
CA PHE A 67 -4.55 -3.01 -11.00
C PHE A 67 -4.88 -4.18 -11.92
N HIS A 68 -3.94 -5.11 -12.06
CA HIS A 68 -4.11 -6.38 -12.76
C HIS A 68 -3.48 -7.49 -11.93
N ASN A 69 -4.28 -8.41 -11.41
CA ASN A 69 -3.82 -9.53 -10.59
C ASN A 69 -2.91 -9.13 -9.40
N GLU A 70 -3.08 -7.92 -8.87
CA GLU A 70 -2.31 -7.41 -7.72
C GLU A 70 -2.61 -8.25 -6.47
N HIS A 71 -1.63 -8.40 -5.58
CA HIS A 71 -1.86 -9.11 -4.32
C HIS A 71 -2.72 -8.27 -3.38
N TRP A 72 -3.62 -8.91 -2.63
CA TRP A 72 -4.63 -8.19 -1.85
C TRP A 72 -4.04 -7.24 -0.80
N SER A 73 -3.05 -7.71 -0.05
CA SER A 73 -2.43 -6.90 1.01
C SER A 73 -1.58 -5.76 0.47
N THR A 74 -1.07 -5.81 -0.76
CA THR A 74 -0.37 -4.69 -1.39
C THR A 74 -1.35 -3.64 -1.90
N LEU A 75 -2.40 -4.06 -2.63
CA LEU A 75 -3.44 -3.16 -3.12
C LEU A 75 -4.10 -2.37 -1.98
N LEU A 76 -4.57 -3.05 -0.93
CA LEU A 76 -5.20 -2.37 0.21
C LEU A 76 -4.24 -1.45 0.95
N ARG A 77 -2.96 -1.83 1.08
CA ARG A 77 -1.97 -0.97 1.75
C ARG A 77 -1.73 0.32 0.98
N THR A 78 -1.82 0.28 -0.35
CA THR A 78 -1.81 1.48 -1.20
C THR A 78 -3.02 2.37 -0.90
N VAL A 79 -4.23 1.80 -0.86
CA VAL A 79 -5.46 2.54 -0.53
C VAL A 79 -5.38 3.18 0.87
N TYR A 80 -5.02 2.41 1.90
CA TYR A 80 -4.83 2.95 3.25
C TYR A 80 -3.74 4.01 3.32
N SER A 81 -2.65 3.88 2.56
CA SER A 81 -1.61 4.90 2.49
C SER A 81 -2.15 6.21 1.93
N VAL A 82 -2.96 6.16 0.87
CA VAL A 82 -3.61 7.35 0.30
C VAL A 82 -4.50 8.02 1.34
N LEU A 83 -5.37 7.25 1.99
CA LEU A 83 -6.34 7.77 2.96
C LEU A 83 -5.67 8.33 4.23
N ASN A 84 -4.61 7.67 4.73
CA ASN A 84 -3.98 8.04 6.00
C ASN A 84 -2.92 9.14 5.86
N ARG A 85 -2.36 9.34 4.66
CA ARG A 85 -1.24 10.28 4.44
C ARG A 85 -1.57 11.47 3.57
N SER A 86 -2.81 11.55 3.08
CA SER A 86 -3.31 12.71 2.35
C SER A 86 -4.31 13.49 3.22
N PRO A 87 -4.29 14.83 3.19
CA PRO A 87 -5.32 15.62 3.87
C PRO A 87 -6.71 15.27 3.33
N LYS A 88 -7.65 14.89 4.21
CA LYS A 88 -8.99 14.38 3.81
C LYS A 88 -9.77 15.32 2.90
N HIS A 89 -9.61 16.64 3.08
CA HIS A 89 -10.30 17.65 2.27
C HIS A 89 -9.76 17.78 0.85
N LEU A 90 -8.59 17.20 0.55
CA LEU A 90 -8.00 17.22 -0.80
C LEU A 90 -8.31 15.96 -1.60
N ILE A 91 -8.76 14.88 -0.95
CA ILE A 91 -9.14 13.66 -1.66
C ILE A 91 -10.59 13.79 -2.10
N HIS A 92 -10.83 13.82 -3.41
CA HIS A 92 -12.18 13.77 -3.95
C HIS A 92 -12.73 12.34 -3.92
N GLU A 93 -11.95 11.40 -4.45
CA GLU A 93 -12.31 9.99 -4.59
C GLU A 93 -11.05 9.13 -4.79
N VAL A 94 -11.17 7.83 -4.55
CA VAL A 94 -10.16 6.82 -4.89
C VAL A 94 -10.83 5.80 -5.80
N ILE A 95 -10.41 5.73 -7.06
CA ILE A 95 -10.97 4.86 -8.08
C ILE A 95 -10.03 3.69 -8.29
N LEU A 96 -10.50 2.47 -8.01
CA LEU A 96 -9.79 1.23 -8.34
C LEU A 96 -10.27 0.76 -9.71
N VAL A 97 -9.35 0.66 -10.67
CA VAL A 97 -9.66 0.22 -12.04
C VAL A 97 -9.08 -1.17 -12.24
N ASP A 98 -9.96 -2.18 -12.38
CA ASP A 98 -9.55 -3.54 -12.69
C ASP A 98 -9.26 -3.69 -14.19
N ASP A 99 -8.01 -3.96 -14.53
CA ASP A 99 -7.58 -4.24 -15.90
C ASP A 99 -7.67 -5.74 -16.20
N PHE A 100 -8.91 -6.28 -16.13
CA PHE A 100 -9.22 -7.68 -16.44
C PHE A 100 -8.42 -8.70 -15.60
N SER A 101 -8.48 -8.58 -14.27
CA SER A 101 -7.86 -9.54 -13.36
C SER A 101 -8.52 -10.92 -13.44
N ASN A 102 -7.70 -11.97 -13.35
CA ASN A 102 -8.15 -13.36 -13.31
C ASN A 102 -8.33 -13.87 -11.87
N LYS A 103 -7.77 -13.16 -10.89
CA LYS A 103 -7.92 -13.48 -9.46
C LYS A 103 -9.30 -13.05 -8.99
N VAL A 104 -10.06 -13.96 -8.37
CA VAL A 104 -11.33 -13.62 -7.73
C VAL A 104 -11.05 -12.69 -6.55
N CYS A 105 -11.43 -11.43 -6.71
CA CYS A 105 -11.38 -10.43 -5.64
C CYS A 105 -12.60 -10.62 -4.73
N LEU A 106 -12.39 -10.81 -3.43
CA LEU A 106 -13.47 -10.69 -2.45
C LEU A 106 -13.82 -9.20 -2.34
N PHE A 107 -15.01 -8.82 -2.83
CA PHE A 107 -15.50 -7.45 -2.76
C PHE A 107 -15.41 -6.91 -1.33
N VAL A 108 -14.61 -5.86 -1.14
CA VAL A 108 -14.67 -5.03 0.07
C VAL A 108 -15.36 -3.74 -0.33
N HIS A 109 -16.57 -3.53 0.20
CA HIS A 109 -17.13 -2.19 0.31
C HIS A 109 -16.33 -1.47 1.40
N ILE A 110 -15.60 -0.42 0.99
CA ILE A 110 -14.99 0.56 1.91
C ILE A 110 -15.90 1.78 1.91
#